data_AF-A0A075GQL3-F1
#
_entry.id   AF-A0A075GQL3-F1
#
_cell.length_a   1.000
_cell.length_b   1.000
_cell.length_c   1.000
_cell.angle_alpha   90.00
_cell.angle_beta   90.00
_cell.angle_gamma   90.00
#
_symmetry.space_group_name_H-M   'P 1'
#
loop_
_entity.id
_entity.type
_entity.pdbx_description
1 polymer ?
#
loop_
_entity_poly.entity_id
_entity_poly.type
_entity_poly.pdbx_seq_one_letter_code
_entity_poly.pdbx_strand_id
1 'polypeptide(L)'
;MRRLATPWAVAVARARLLADCELSPGVILDPACGSATQLVALCCELQSAGIGIELDGAAAPLAAVNLARCSEWSEETDAGDSAWGSNSRVLWGNGLDADGVMEAYRLSTGGADSRISLLHIDPERPVDAQRHTLDEMQPRLDLLLKAWSPYLSAGGQTPALILDLSPRLSNQQRSEVENIIDSLWPKTARTWQWLTQGRGRIDRLSLWVGPVASTSPTRLVRLQKDGRLVTLKGDASDTKESVNAEASIGDWVTLVDPALLGSGLASEWLDFAISSESECQWLRCEGRRPLLLTDMPMQEGEVAAAFYSISGEVVCLASTGWDVADQDAIVATAQGLAEEAIDAGLTSLHLRCSMNPELQPKMQSAIDRAMRRLNIESDDGSRGFLVETDSVALQHILCRIP
;
A
#
# COMPACT_ATOMS: atom_id res chain seq x y z
N MET A 1 -16.25 19.42 -5.43
CA MET A 1 -14.95 18.74 -5.21
C MET A 1 -15.25 17.26 -5.07
N ARG A 2 -14.68 16.37 -5.90
CA ARG A 2 -14.99 14.94 -5.89
C ARG A 2 -14.29 14.31 -4.67
N ARG A 3 -15.02 14.02 -3.59
CA ARG A 3 -14.46 13.37 -2.39
C ARG A 3 -13.88 12.00 -2.80
N LEU A 4 -12.64 11.74 -2.41
CA LEU A 4 -11.95 10.48 -2.66
C LEU A 4 -12.43 9.46 -1.63
N ALA A 5 -13.42 8.64 -1.97
CA ALA A 5 -13.81 7.50 -1.13
C ALA A 5 -12.83 6.33 -1.35
N THR A 6 -12.53 5.59 -0.27
CA THR A 6 -11.83 4.31 -0.38
C THR A 6 -12.64 3.38 -1.29
N PRO A 7 -12.05 2.80 -2.36
CA PRO A 7 -12.76 1.85 -3.20
C PRO A 7 -13.25 0.65 -2.37
N TRP A 8 -14.49 0.20 -2.61
CA TRP A 8 -15.12 -0.89 -1.84
C TRP A 8 -14.25 -2.14 -1.73
N ALA A 9 -13.68 -2.61 -2.84
CA ALA A 9 -12.80 -3.79 -2.85
C ALA A 9 -11.59 -3.65 -1.92
N VAL A 10 -11.04 -2.43 -1.77
CA VAL A 10 -9.94 -2.15 -0.83
C VAL A 10 -10.45 -2.20 0.61
N ALA A 11 -11.62 -1.62 0.88
CA ALA A 11 -12.19 -1.59 2.22
C ALA A 11 -12.52 -2.99 2.74
N VAL A 12 -13.16 -3.82 1.90
CA VAL A 12 -13.50 -5.22 2.19
C VAL A 12 -12.25 -6.07 2.40
N ALA A 13 -11.28 -6.00 1.48
CA ALA A 13 -10.05 -6.78 1.61
C ALA A 13 -9.34 -6.46 2.93
N ARG A 14 -9.31 -5.19 3.33
CA ARG A 14 -8.73 -4.79 4.62
C ARG A 14 -9.52 -5.28 5.82
N ALA A 15 -10.85 -5.25 5.77
CA ALA A 15 -11.68 -5.77 6.85
C ALA A 15 -11.44 -7.27 7.06
N ARG A 16 -11.23 -8.04 5.98
CA ARG A 16 -10.89 -9.48 6.06
C ARG A 16 -9.58 -9.79 6.78
N LEU A 17 -8.65 -8.84 6.90
CA LEU A 17 -7.44 -9.03 7.71
C LEU A 17 -7.75 -9.19 9.20
N LEU A 18 -8.97 -8.87 9.64
CA LEU A 18 -9.44 -9.02 11.02
C LEU A 18 -10.18 -10.34 11.27
N ALA A 19 -10.37 -11.19 10.25
CA ALA A 19 -11.17 -12.40 10.38
C ALA A 19 -10.66 -13.36 11.47
N ASP A 20 -9.33 -13.40 11.69
CA ASP A 20 -8.68 -14.25 12.69
C ASP A 20 -8.34 -13.50 13.99
N CYS A 21 -8.79 -12.25 14.15
CA CYS A 21 -8.51 -11.46 15.35
C CYS A 21 -9.56 -11.68 16.44
N GLU A 22 -9.11 -11.92 17.67
CA GLU A 22 -9.99 -12.01 18.85
C GLU A 22 -10.33 -10.62 19.38
N LEU A 23 -11.39 -10.02 18.82
CA LEU A 23 -11.94 -8.75 19.30
C LEU A 23 -12.87 -8.96 20.50
N SER A 24 -12.85 -8.01 21.43
CA SER A 24 -13.85 -7.99 22.51
C SER A 24 -15.24 -7.70 21.94
N PRO A 25 -16.32 -8.21 22.54
CA PRO A 25 -17.69 -7.87 22.10
C PRO A 25 -17.94 -6.37 22.22
N GLY A 26 -18.63 -5.80 21.23
CA GLY A 26 -18.95 -4.38 21.20
C GLY A 26 -19.14 -3.85 19.79
N VAL A 27 -19.18 -2.53 19.69
CA VAL A 27 -19.40 -1.78 18.44
C VAL A 27 -18.08 -1.29 17.84
N ILE A 28 -18.03 -1.22 16.51
CA ILE A 28 -16.93 -0.64 15.76
C ILE A 28 -17.13 0.88 15.73
N LEU A 29 -16.12 1.65 16.10
CA LEU A 29 -16.17 3.10 16.09
C LEU A 29 -15.29 3.67 14.97
N ASP A 30 -15.85 4.60 14.20
CA ASP A 30 -15.10 5.47 13.30
C ASP A 30 -15.47 6.95 13.56
N PRO A 31 -14.63 7.70 14.30
CA PRO A 31 -14.95 9.07 14.69
C PRO A 31 -14.69 10.10 13.59
N ALA A 32 -14.30 9.67 12.39
CA ALA A 32 -14.09 10.50 11.21
C ALA A 32 -14.50 9.72 9.96
N CYS A 33 -15.73 9.21 9.94
CA CYS A 33 -16.10 8.12 9.03
C CYS A 33 -16.21 8.50 7.55
N GLY A 34 -16.27 9.80 7.23
CA GLY A 34 -16.43 10.27 5.86
C GLY A 34 -17.68 9.65 5.19
N SER A 35 -17.48 8.91 4.09
CA SER A 35 -18.57 8.19 3.40
C SER A 35 -19.05 6.92 4.12
N ALA A 36 -18.47 6.59 5.27
CA ALA A 36 -18.64 5.36 6.05
C ALA A 36 -18.19 4.07 5.33
N THR A 37 -17.54 4.14 4.16
CA THR A 37 -17.21 2.93 3.37
C THR A 37 -16.36 1.92 4.14
N GLN A 38 -15.37 2.40 4.90
CA GLN A 38 -14.48 1.52 5.67
C GLN A 38 -15.17 0.97 6.91
N LEU A 39 -15.92 1.82 7.64
CA LEU A 39 -16.77 1.40 8.76
C LEU A 39 -17.73 0.28 8.32
N VAL A 40 -18.45 0.49 7.22
CA VAL A 40 -19.42 -0.49 6.69
C VAL A 40 -18.74 -1.80 6.33
N ALA A 41 -17.57 -1.76 5.66
CA ALA A 41 -16.83 -2.98 5.36
C ALA A 41 -16.41 -3.74 6.63
N LEU A 42 -16.01 -3.03 7.68
CA LEU A 42 -15.71 -3.63 8.99
C LEU A 42 -16.95 -4.25 9.63
N CYS A 43 -18.09 -3.54 9.62
CA CYS A 43 -19.35 -4.05 10.17
C CYS A 43 -19.82 -5.32 9.44
N CYS A 44 -19.73 -5.33 8.11
CA CYS A 44 -20.08 -6.50 7.30
C CYS A 44 -19.17 -7.69 7.61
N GLU A 45 -17.85 -7.52 7.62
CA GLU A 45 -16.96 -8.68 7.80
C GLU A 45 -16.90 -9.18 9.26
N LEU A 46 -17.10 -8.30 10.24
CA LEU A 46 -17.10 -8.64 11.66
C LEU A 46 -18.50 -8.92 12.23
N GLN A 47 -19.55 -8.78 11.41
CA GLN A 47 -20.96 -8.90 11.80
C GLN A 47 -21.27 -8.12 13.10
N SER A 48 -20.69 -6.92 13.22
CA SER A 48 -20.70 -6.09 14.42
C SER A 48 -21.27 -4.71 14.11
N ALA A 49 -22.07 -4.16 15.02
CA ALA A 49 -22.66 -2.83 14.82
C ALA A 49 -21.59 -1.73 14.80
N GLY A 50 -21.87 -0.63 14.10
CA GLY A 50 -20.94 0.48 13.90
C GLY A 50 -21.47 1.84 14.35
N ILE A 51 -20.57 2.68 14.86
CA ILE A 51 -20.80 4.10 15.13
C ILE A 51 -19.88 4.91 14.22
N GLY A 52 -20.45 5.62 13.25
CA GLY A 52 -19.74 6.59 12.42
C GLY A 52 -20.01 8.01 12.88
N ILE A 53 -18.99 8.87 12.90
CA ILE A 53 -19.14 10.31 13.13
C ILE A 53 -18.64 11.08 11.91
N GLU A 54 -19.49 11.96 11.39
CA GLU A 54 -19.17 12.85 10.27
C GLU A 54 -19.46 14.30 10.69
N LEU A 55 -18.50 15.18 10.44
CA LEU A 55 -18.53 16.58 10.84
C LEU A 55 -19.47 17.42 9.95
N ASP A 56 -19.53 17.07 8.67
CA ASP A 56 -20.36 17.75 7.68
C ASP A 56 -21.81 17.21 7.71
N GLY A 57 -22.74 18.07 8.14
CA GLY A 57 -24.17 17.73 8.24
C GLY A 57 -24.84 17.41 6.91
N ALA A 58 -24.25 17.78 5.77
CA ALA A 58 -24.72 17.34 4.46
C ALA A 58 -24.20 15.94 4.08
N ALA A 59 -23.04 15.54 4.60
CA ALA A 59 -22.42 14.26 4.31
C ALA A 59 -22.89 13.15 5.25
N ALA A 60 -23.15 13.46 6.52
CA ALA A 60 -23.57 12.49 7.52
C ALA A 60 -24.82 11.69 7.10
N PRO A 61 -25.88 12.28 6.52
CA PRO A 61 -27.02 11.52 6.00
C PRO A 61 -26.65 10.56 4.85
N LEU A 62 -25.71 10.95 3.98
CA LEU A 62 -25.27 10.09 2.88
C LEU A 62 -24.48 8.88 3.38
N ALA A 63 -23.62 9.09 4.37
CA ALA A 63 -22.91 8.03 5.06
C ALA A 63 -23.88 7.07 5.78
N ALA A 64 -24.93 7.61 6.42
CA ALA A 64 -25.99 6.81 7.04
C ALA A 64 -26.73 5.93 6.01
N VAL A 65 -27.06 6.49 4.83
CA VAL A 65 -27.70 5.74 3.73
C VAL A 65 -26.78 4.63 3.20
N ASN A 66 -25.48 4.89 3.07
CA ASN A 66 -24.52 3.85 2.67
C ASN A 66 -24.53 2.69 3.66
N LEU A 67 -24.50 2.99 4.95
CA LEU A 67 -24.53 1.99 6.01
C LEU A 67 -25.82 1.15 5.96
N ALA A 68 -26.98 1.81 5.88
CA ALA A 68 -28.27 1.13 5.85
C ALA A 68 -28.39 0.19 4.64
N ARG A 69 -28.05 0.66 3.44
CA ARG A 69 -28.14 -0.15 2.20
C ARG A 69 -27.23 -1.37 2.22
N CYS A 70 -26.02 -1.22 2.77
CA CYS A 70 -25.10 -2.35 2.87
C CYS A 70 -25.57 -3.39 3.90
N SER A 71 -26.25 -2.98 4.97
CA SER A 71 -26.90 -3.92 5.90
C SER A 71 -27.99 -4.71 5.21
N GLU A 72 -28.90 -4.03 4.51
CA GLU A 72 -29.98 -4.68 3.76
C GLU A 72 -29.44 -5.74 2.78
N TRP A 73 -28.38 -5.40 2.03
CA TRP A 73 -27.75 -6.36 1.11
C TRP A 73 -27.05 -7.53 1.80
N SER A 74 -26.44 -7.30 2.96
CA SER A 74 -25.78 -8.37 3.74
C SER A 74 -26.81 -9.35 4.30
N GLU A 75 -27.92 -8.85 4.82
CA GLU A 75 -29.02 -9.64 5.39
C GLU A 75 -29.81 -10.42 4.33
N GLU A 76 -29.84 -9.95 3.07
CA GLU A 76 -30.41 -10.71 1.95
C GLU A 76 -29.56 -11.92 1.55
N THR A 77 -28.25 -11.88 1.78
CA THR A 77 -27.31 -12.93 1.39
C THR A 77 -27.02 -13.94 2.49
N ASP A 78 -27.11 -13.55 3.76
CA ASP A 78 -26.90 -14.41 4.91
C ASP A 78 -28.23 -14.68 5.61
N ALA A 79 -28.66 -15.95 5.67
CA ALA A 79 -29.87 -16.39 6.40
C ALA A 79 -29.70 -16.34 7.94
N GLY A 80 -28.87 -15.42 8.43
CA GLY A 80 -28.55 -15.20 9.83
C GLY A 80 -29.22 -13.95 10.39
N ASP A 81 -29.50 -13.97 11.68
CA ASP A 81 -30.16 -12.92 12.45
C ASP A 81 -29.20 -11.75 12.77
N SER A 82 -28.39 -11.29 11.80
CA SER A 82 -27.35 -10.30 12.06
C SER A 82 -27.93 -8.88 12.15
N ALA A 83 -28.40 -8.53 13.34
CA ALA A 83 -29.02 -7.23 13.65
C ALA A 83 -28.03 -6.04 13.67
N TRP A 84 -26.85 -6.15 13.03
CA TRP A 84 -25.80 -5.15 13.13
C TRP A 84 -26.23 -3.80 12.54
N GLY A 85 -26.95 -3.79 11.41
CA GLY A 85 -27.45 -2.54 10.82
C GLY A 85 -28.45 -1.80 11.69
N SER A 86 -29.39 -2.54 12.29
CA SER A 86 -30.41 -1.96 13.19
C SER A 86 -29.81 -1.27 14.43
N ASN A 87 -28.62 -1.70 14.85
CA ASN A 87 -27.86 -1.15 15.97
C ASN A 87 -26.74 -0.20 15.55
N SER A 88 -26.54 0.01 14.25
CA SER A 88 -25.52 0.91 13.73
C SER A 88 -26.06 2.33 13.55
N ARG A 89 -25.21 3.34 13.76
CA ARG A 89 -25.59 4.75 13.63
C ARG A 89 -24.47 5.52 12.94
N VAL A 90 -24.87 6.49 12.12
CA VAL A 90 -24.00 7.60 11.73
C VAL A 90 -24.53 8.86 12.40
N LEU A 91 -23.68 9.51 13.19
CA LEU A 91 -24.01 10.74 13.91
C LEU A 91 -23.36 11.93 13.21
N TRP A 92 -24.13 13.01 13.09
CA TRP A 92 -23.57 14.29 12.69
C TRP A 92 -23.03 15.00 13.94
N GLY A 93 -21.72 15.28 13.96
CA GLY A 93 -21.11 15.92 15.11
C GLY A 93 -19.59 15.98 15.04
N ASN A 94 -18.99 16.44 16.13
CA ASN A 94 -17.55 16.49 16.28
C ASN A 94 -17.02 15.15 16.83
N GLY A 95 -16.15 14.48 16.09
CA GLY A 95 -15.52 13.22 16.52
C GLY A 95 -14.71 13.31 17.82
N LEU A 96 -14.36 14.53 18.28
CA LEU A 96 -13.70 14.76 19.57
C LEU A 96 -14.67 14.77 20.77
N ASP A 97 -15.98 14.86 20.54
CA ASP A 97 -17.00 14.86 21.60
C ASP A 97 -17.46 13.42 21.92
N ALA A 98 -16.54 12.64 22.50
CA ALA A 98 -16.80 11.23 22.81
C ALA A 98 -18.01 11.05 23.74
N ASP A 99 -18.17 11.92 24.75
CA ASP A 99 -19.28 11.84 25.72
C ASP A 99 -20.64 12.09 25.05
N GLY A 100 -20.75 13.18 24.27
CA GLY A 100 -21.99 13.50 23.55
C GLY A 100 -22.36 12.43 22.51
N VAL A 101 -21.37 11.89 21.80
CA VAL A 101 -21.56 10.78 20.84
C VAL A 101 -22.08 9.52 21.54
N MET A 102 -21.46 9.13 22.66
CA MET A 102 -21.85 7.92 23.38
C MET A 102 -23.21 8.06 24.05
N GLU A 103 -23.57 9.26 24.54
CA GLU A 103 -24.92 9.56 25.03
C GLU A 103 -25.96 9.45 23.91
N ALA A 104 -25.74 10.11 22.77
CA ALA A 104 -26.63 10.08 21.63
C ALA A 104 -26.81 8.66 21.08
N TYR A 105 -25.73 7.88 21.00
CA TYR A 105 -25.79 6.50 20.56
C TYR A 105 -26.70 5.65 21.47
N ARG A 106 -26.46 5.67 22.80
CA ARG A 106 -27.25 4.90 23.77
C ARG A 106 -28.73 5.28 23.76
N LEU A 107 -29.04 6.57 23.65
CA LEU A 107 -30.42 7.04 23.53
C LEU A 107 -31.09 6.48 22.26
N SER A 108 -30.36 6.46 21.13
CA SER A 108 -30.89 6.01 19.83
C SER A 108 -31.06 4.49 19.71
N THR A 109 -30.39 3.71 20.55
CA THR A 109 -30.44 2.23 20.54
C THR A 109 -31.20 1.66 21.74
N GLY A 110 -31.76 2.50 22.61
CA GLY A 110 -32.48 2.05 23.80
C GLY A 110 -31.58 1.40 24.86
N GLY A 111 -30.30 1.80 24.91
CA GLY A 111 -29.33 1.27 25.87
C GLY A 111 -28.68 -0.06 25.46
N ALA A 112 -28.60 -0.34 24.15
CA ALA A 112 -27.82 -1.46 23.63
C ALA A 112 -26.34 -1.40 24.07
N ASP A 113 -25.62 -2.52 23.94
CA ASP A 113 -24.20 -2.58 24.29
C ASP A 113 -23.43 -1.46 23.58
N SER A 114 -22.78 -0.62 24.38
CA SER A 114 -22.03 0.54 23.93
C SER A 114 -20.53 0.39 24.18
N ARG A 115 -20.05 -0.83 24.46
CA ARG A 115 -18.61 -1.09 24.54
C ARG A 115 -18.02 -0.99 23.14
N ILE A 116 -16.83 -0.41 23.03
CA ILE A 116 -16.16 -0.29 21.74
C ILE A 116 -15.26 -1.52 21.57
N SER A 117 -15.50 -2.30 20.53
CA SER A 117 -14.72 -3.49 20.18
C SER A 117 -13.48 -3.15 19.34
N LEU A 118 -13.60 -2.14 18.49
CA LEU A 118 -12.57 -1.70 17.55
C LEU A 118 -12.75 -0.21 17.28
N LEU A 119 -11.64 0.55 17.31
CA LEU A 119 -11.61 1.92 16.84
C LEU A 119 -10.82 2.00 15.53
N HIS A 120 -11.45 2.50 14.47
CA HIS A 120 -10.85 2.77 13.17
C HIS A 120 -10.79 4.29 12.95
N ILE A 121 -9.67 4.82 12.45
CA ILE A 121 -9.55 6.25 12.09
C ILE A 121 -8.89 6.36 10.72
N ASP A 122 -9.49 7.11 9.80
CA ASP A 122 -8.87 7.59 8.54
C ASP A 122 -8.97 9.13 8.53
N PRO A 123 -8.06 9.84 9.22
CA PRO A 123 -8.15 11.28 9.36
C PRO A 123 -7.91 11.96 8.00
N GLU A 124 -8.54 13.11 7.81
CA GLU A 124 -8.32 13.92 6.62
C GLU A 124 -6.85 14.36 6.56
N ARG A 125 -6.27 14.18 5.37
CA ARG A 125 -4.87 14.48 5.12
C ARG A 125 -4.69 15.97 4.90
N PRO A 126 -3.62 16.57 5.43
CA PRO A 126 -3.26 17.95 5.14
C PRO A 126 -3.06 18.18 3.64
N VAL A 127 -3.29 19.43 3.21
CA VAL A 127 -3.20 19.83 1.79
C VAL A 127 -1.80 19.58 1.22
N ASP A 128 -0.75 19.83 2.00
CA ASP A 128 0.62 19.45 1.64
C ASP A 128 0.95 18.03 2.11
N ALA A 129 0.63 17.05 1.26
CA ALA A 129 0.94 15.66 1.54
C ALA A 129 2.44 15.36 1.69
N GLN A 130 3.36 16.25 1.26
CA GLN A 130 4.80 16.00 1.29
C GLN A 130 5.50 16.52 2.55
N ARG A 131 4.98 17.58 3.19
CA ARG A 131 5.62 18.24 4.35
C ARG A 131 4.65 18.56 5.48
N HIS A 132 3.67 17.69 5.70
CA HIS A 132 2.73 17.90 6.79
C HIS A 132 3.27 17.38 8.12
N THR A 133 2.81 18.00 9.20
CA THR A 133 2.98 17.53 10.58
C THR A 133 1.76 16.69 11.01
N LEU A 134 1.91 15.90 12.07
CA LEU A 134 0.77 15.14 12.63
C LEU A 134 -0.34 16.07 13.15
N ASP A 135 0.02 17.28 13.59
CA ASP A 135 -0.92 18.27 14.13
C ASP A 135 -1.87 18.86 13.08
N GLU A 136 -1.53 18.71 11.80
CA GLU A 136 -2.37 19.17 10.70
C GLU A 136 -3.45 18.15 10.31
N MET A 137 -3.36 16.90 10.80
CA MET A 137 -4.38 15.88 10.57
C MET A 137 -5.71 16.29 11.22
N GLN A 138 -6.83 15.98 10.55
CA GLN A 138 -8.16 16.30 11.05
C GLN A 138 -9.02 15.04 11.18
N PRO A 139 -9.49 14.68 12.38
CA PRO A 139 -9.15 15.29 13.67
C PRO A 139 -7.69 15.03 14.08
N ARG A 140 -7.14 15.88 14.95
CA ARG A 140 -5.82 15.67 15.54
C ARG A 140 -5.79 14.38 16.36
N LEU A 141 -4.84 13.51 16.07
CA LEU A 141 -4.80 12.14 16.58
C LEU A 141 -4.67 12.08 18.12
N ASP A 142 -3.82 12.91 18.71
CA ASP A 142 -3.59 12.97 20.16
C ASP A 142 -4.85 13.40 20.93
N LEU A 143 -5.53 14.44 20.44
CA LEU A 143 -6.78 14.91 21.03
C LEU A 143 -7.90 13.87 20.89
N LEU A 144 -8.00 13.25 19.71
CA LEU A 144 -9.00 12.24 19.44
C LEU A 144 -8.82 11.01 20.34
N LEU A 145 -7.63 10.41 20.35
CA LEU A 145 -7.38 9.21 21.13
C LEU A 145 -7.53 9.48 22.63
N LYS A 146 -7.14 10.68 23.11
CA LYS A 146 -7.37 11.08 24.50
C LYS A 146 -8.85 11.14 24.84
N ALA A 147 -9.68 11.76 24.00
CA ALA A 147 -11.12 11.86 24.21
C ALA A 147 -11.80 10.49 24.27
N TRP A 148 -11.38 9.55 23.42
CA TRP A 148 -11.97 8.20 23.36
C TRP A 148 -11.37 7.21 24.35
N SER A 149 -10.21 7.49 24.94
CA SER A 149 -9.51 6.58 25.85
C SER A 149 -10.35 6.01 27.01
N PRO A 150 -11.27 6.76 27.67
CA PRO A 150 -12.09 6.21 28.74
C PRO A 150 -13.04 5.09 28.27
N TYR A 151 -13.42 5.10 26.99
CA TYR A 151 -14.34 4.13 26.39
C TYR A 151 -13.64 2.89 25.82
N LEU A 152 -12.37 3.03 25.42
CA LEU A 152 -11.57 1.96 24.81
C LEU A 152 -10.89 1.03 25.83
N SER A 153 -10.67 1.52 27.06
CA SER A 153 -10.04 0.74 28.14
C SER A 153 -10.98 0.41 29.28
N ALA A 154 -12.29 0.48 29.03
CA ALA A 154 -13.29 0.11 30.02
C ALA A 154 -13.06 -1.34 30.49
N GLY A 155 -12.91 -1.54 31.81
CA GLY A 155 -12.68 -2.86 32.40
C GLY A 155 -11.25 -3.41 32.28
N GLY A 156 -10.25 -2.58 31.94
CA GLY A 156 -8.84 -2.98 31.89
C GLY A 156 -8.45 -3.74 30.62
N GLN A 157 -9.31 -3.71 29.59
CA GLN A 157 -9.03 -4.31 28.30
C GLN A 157 -8.01 -3.47 27.50
N THR A 158 -7.15 -4.17 26.76
CA THR A 158 -6.26 -3.56 25.77
C THR A 158 -7.10 -3.08 24.59
N PRO A 159 -6.94 -1.82 24.14
CA PRO A 159 -7.74 -1.31 23.03
C PRO A 159 -7.34 -1.98 21.72
N ALA A 160 -8.32 -2.24 20.86
CA ALA A 160 -8.10 -2.60 19.46
C ALA A 160 -8.22 -1.35 18.58
N LEU A 161 -7.12 -0.95 17.92
CA LEU A 161 -7.10 0.25 17.08
C LEU A 161 -6.55 -0.05 15.69
N ILE A 162 -7.11 0.61 14.67
CA ILE A 162 -6.53 0.73 13.33
C ILE A 162 -6.46 2.21 12.99
N LEU A 163 -5.24 2.72 12.86
CA LEU A 163 -4.98 4.10 12.47
C LEU A 163 -4.52 4.11 11.01
N ASP A 164 -5.38 4.52 10.09
CA ASP A 164 -4.99 4.79 8.71
C ASP A 164 -4.29 6.13 8.62
N LEU A 165 -3.03 6.09 8.21
CA LEU A 165 -2.15 7.24 8.23
C LEU A 165 -1.60 7.51 6.83
N SER A 166 -0.99 8.68 6.67
CA SER A 166 -0.37 9.04 5.40
C SER A 166 0.77 8.08 5.06
N PRO A 167 0.84 7.50 3.84
CA PRO A 167 1.97 6.66 3.43
C PRO A 167 3.29 7.42 3.28
N ARG A 168 3.28 8.72 3.55
CA ARG A 168 4.44 9.63 3.48
C ARG A 168 4.98 10.02 4.85
N LEU A 169 4.44 9.45 5.94
CA LEU A 169 4.98 9.71 7.27
C LEU A 169 6.45 9.29 7.35
N SER A 170 7.29 10.18 7.87
CA SER A 170 8.68 9.88 8.17
C SER A 170 8.82 8.92 9.35
N ASN A 171 10.01 8.36 9.55
CA ASN A 171 10.30 7.51 10.72
C ASN A 171 10.05 8.28 12.02
N GLN A 172 10.46 9.56 12.07
CA GLN A 172 10.23 10.42 13.23
C GLN A 172 8.73 10.59 13.52
N GLN A 173 7.92 10.85 12.50
CA GLN A 173 6.47 11.00 12.68
C GLN A 173 5.81 9.68 13.10
N ARG A 174 6.28 8.54 12.57
CA ARG A 174 5.81 7.23 13.04
C ARG A 174 6.14 7.02 14.53
N SER A 175 7.33 7.41 14.97
CA SER A 175 7.68 7.39 16.40
C SER A 175 6.84 8.35 17.24
N GLU A 176 6.47 9.52 16.71
CA GLU A 176 5.54 10.44 17.40
C GLU A 176 4.15 9.81 17.58
N VAL A 177 3.62 9.12 16.57
CA VAL A 177 2.36 8.35 16.69
C VAL A 177 2.48 7.27 17.77
N GLU A 178 3.59 6.53 17.76
CA GLU A 178 3.84 5.51 18.79
C GLU A 178 3.91 6.10 20.19
N ASN A 179 4.54 7.28 20.36
CA ASN A 179 4.57 7.98 21.65
C ASN A 179 3.17 8.39 22.13
N ILE A 180 2.28 8.79 21.23
CA ILE A 180 0.87 9.06 21.57
C ILE A 180 0.22 7.79 22.12
N ILE A 181 0.39 6.65 21.43
CA ILE A 181 -0.13 5.36 21.88
C ILE A 181 0.45 4.97 23.24
N ASP A 182 1.77 5.04 23.40
CA ASP A 182 2.45 4.67 24.64
C ASP A 182 2.07 5.56 25.83
N SER A 183 1.69 6.83 25.58
CA SER A 183 1.21 7.73 26.63
C SER A 183 -0.17 7.36 27.18
N LEU A 184 -1.01 6.72 26.35
CA LEU A 184 -2.39 6.33 26.71
C LEU A 184 -2.46 4.86 27.13
N TRP A 185 -1.75 3.98 26.42
CA TRP A 185 -1.79 2.53 26.56
C TRP A 185 -0.38 1.93 26.49
N PRO A 186 0.41 2.06 27.58
CA PRO A 186 1.78 1.57 27.62
C PRO A 186 1.87 0.06 27.32
N LYS A 187 2.95 -0.36 26.63
CA LYS A 187 3.27 -1.77 26.36
C LYS A 187 2.23 -2.53 25.55
N THR A 188 1.43 -1.81 24.76
CA THR A 188 0.47 -2.43 23.85
C THR A 188 1.17 -2.94 22.60
N ALA A 189 0.82 -4.16 22.16
CA ALA A 189 1.30 -4.73 20.91
C ALA A 189 0.96 -3.82 19.72
N ARG A 190 1.87 -3.71 18.76
CA ARG A 190 1.71 -2.82 17.61
C ARG A 190 2.30 -3.45 16.34
N THR A 191 1.64 -3.22 15.22
CA THR A 191 2.15 -3.60 13.89
C THR A 191 1.95 -2.44 12.93
N TRP A 192 3.05 -1.96 12.34
CA TRP A 192 2.96 -1.09 11.18
C TRP A 192 2.65 -1.92 9.94
N GLN A 193 1.68 -1.47 9.15
CA GLN A 193 1.26 -2.11 7.92
C GLN A 193 1.40 -1.19 6.72
N TRP A 194 2.07 -1.68 5.68
CA TRP A 194 2.11 -1.10 4.34
C TRP A 194 1.17 -1.87 3.44
N LEU A 195 0.37 -1.16 2.65
CA LEU A 195 -0.48 -1.76 1.61
C LEU A 195 -0.09 -1.19 0.24
N THR A 196 0.11 -2.08 -0.72
CA THR A 196 0.46 -1.76 -2.12
C THR A 196 -0.43 -2.54 -3.09
N GLN A 197 -0.78 -1.90 -4.21
CA GLN A 197 -1.41 -2.53 -5.39
C GLN A 197 -0.41 -2.79 -6.52
N GLY A 198 0.89 -2.53 -6.32
CA GLY A 198 1.94 -2.83 -7.30
C GLY A 198 2.20 -1.81 -8.38
N ARG A 199 1.86 -0.56 -8.11
CA ARG A 199 1.97 0.52 -9.10
C ARG A 199 3.19 1.42 -8.84
N GLY A 200 4.23 0.87 -8.20
CA GLY A 200 5.46 1.61 -7.85
C GLY A 200 5.24 2.68 -6.79
N ARG A 201 4.32 2.44 -5.85
CA ARG A 201 4.05 3.34 -4.72
C ARG A 201 3.42 2.56 -3.56
N ILE A 202 3.55 3.11 -2.35
CA ILE A 202 2.79 2.70 -1.18
C ILE A 202 1.40 3.36 -1.27
N ASP A 203 0.33 2.56 -1.23
CA ASP A 203 -1.03 3.08 -1.34
C ASP A 203 -1.60 3.48 0.02
N ARG A 204 -1.32 2.70 1.08
CA ARG A 204 -1.69 3.03 2.47
C ARG A 204 -0.62 2.63 3.47
N LEU A 205 -0.55 3.39 4.56
CA LEU A 205 0.19 3.08 5.76
C LEU A 205 -0.80 3.06 6.93
N SER A 206 -0.70 2.08 7.81
CA SER A 206 -1.57 2.01 8.98
C SER A 206 -0.86 1.44 10.20
N LEU A 207 -1.24 1.88 11.40
CA LEU A 207 -0.79 1.31 12.66
C LEU A 207 -1.92 0.47 13.27
N TRP A 208 -1.64 -0.80 13.56
CA TRP A 208 -2.56 -1.75 14.15
C TRP A 208 -2.14 -1.99 15.60
N VAL A 209 -3.04 -1.81 16.56
CA VAL A 209 -2.71 -1.76 18.00
C VAL A 209 -3.57 -2.73 18.79
N GLY A 210 -2.95 -3.44 19.73
CA GLY A 210 -3.62 -4.36 20.65
C GLY A 210 -4.01 -5.67 19.99
N PRO A 211 -5.23 -6.21 20.23
CA PRO A 211 -5.64 -7.53 19.70
C PRO A 211 -5.63 -7.68 18.17
N VAL A 212 -5.59 -6.56 17.43
CA VAL A 212 -5.52 -6.56 15.96
C VAL A 212 -4.09 -6.46 15.43
N ALA A 213 -3.11 -6.20 16.31
CA ALA A 213 -1.71 -6.25 15.93
C ALA A 213 -1.33 -7.70 15.55
N SER A 214 -0.41 -7.81 14.59
CA SER A 214 0.19 -9.09 14.24
C SER A 214 1.21 -9.50 15.31
N THR A 215 1.64 -10.76 15.25
CA THR A 215 2.80 -11.29 16.01
C THR A 215 4.13 -10.63 15.65
N SER A 216 4.18 -9.85 14.56
CA SER A 216 5.37 -9.19 14.05
C SER A 216 5.15 -7.67 14.05
N PRO A 217 6.20 -6.86 14.30
CA PRO A 217 6.08 -5.40 14.34
C PRO A 217 5.78 -4.78 12.97
N THR A 218 6.06 -5.51 11.89
CA THR A 218 5.92 -5.02 10.52
C THR A 218 5.16 -6.01 9.67
N ARG A 219 4.27 -5.48 8.82
CA ARG A 219 3.48 -6.24 7.86
C ARG A 219 3.40 -5.51 6.52
N LEU A 220 3.64 -6.20 5.43
CA LEU A 220 3.43 -5.71 4.07
C LEU A 220 2.33 -6.52 3.40
N VAL A 221 1.38 -5.83 2.79
CA VAL A 221 0.20 -6.43 2.16
C VAL A 221 0.12 -5.99 0.70
N ARG A 222 0.08 -6.97 -0.20
CA ARG A 222 -0.20 -6.77 -1.62
C ARG A 222 -1.66 -7.09 -1.91
N LEU A 223 -2.41 -6.09 -2.37
CA LEU A 223 -3.76 -6.28 -2.92
C LEU A 223 -3.67 -6.54 -4.42
N GLN A 224 -4.00 -7.76 -4.83
CA GLN A 224 -4.04 -8.17 -6.22
C GLN A 224 -5.31 -7.64 -6.94
N LYS A 225 -5.30 -7.69 -8.28
CA LYS A 225 -6.41 -7.17 -9.10
C LYS A 225 -7.71 -7.96 -8.93
N ASP A 226 -7.61 -9.23 -8.56
CA ASP A 226 -8.73 -10.12 -8.28
C ASP A 226 -9.26 -10.00 -6.83
N GLY A 227 -8.66 -9.13 -6.01
CA GLY A 227 -9.05 -8.90 -4.63
C GLY A 227 -8.33 -9.78 -3.60
N ARG A 228 -7.45 -10.69 -4.02
CA ARG A 228 -6.63 -11.48 -3.10
C ARG A 228 -5.58 -10.63 -2.38
N LEU A 229 -5.25 -11.03 -1.16
CA LEU A 229 -4.19 -10.43 -0.36
C LEU A 229 -3.01 -11.39 -0.23
N VAL A 230 -1.82 -10.92 -0.58
CA VAL A 230 -0.56 -11.60 -0.24
C VAL A 230 0.10 -10.82 0.88
N THR A 231 0.49 -11.49 1.96
CA THR A 231 1.00 -10.85 3.17
C THR A 231 2.41 -11.35 3.48
N LEU A 232 3.30 -10.41 3.75
CA LEU A 232 4.63 -10.65 4.30
C LEU A 232 4.71 -10.00 5.69
N LYS A 233 5.32 -10.67 6.65
CA LYS A 233 5.44 -10.21 8.04
C LYS A 233 6.85 -10.51 8.51
N GLY A 234 7.36 -9.68 9.42
CA GLY A 234 8.68 -9.90 9.99
C GLY A 234 9.17 -8.69 10.75
N ASP A 235 10.47 -8.68 11.01
CA ASP A 235 11.15 -7.55 11.65
C ASP A 235 11.67 -6.60 10.58
N ALA A 236 11.43 -5.30 10.76
CA ALA A 236 11.94 -4.30 9.83
C ALA A 236 13.46 -4.19 9.96
N SER A 237 14.14 -4.24 8.82
CA SER A 237 15.59 -4.05 8.71
C SER A 237 15.91 -2.97 7.66
N ASP A 238 17.00 -2.26 7.89
CA ASP A 238 17.49 -1.27 6.93
C ASP A 238 18.11 -1.97 5.72
N THR A 239 17.59 -1.66 4.54
CA THR A 239 18.18 -2.11 3.26
C THR A 239 19.06 -1.01 2.70
N LYS A 240 20.29 -1.35 2.31
CA LYS A 240 21.26 -0.39 1.77
C LYS A 240 21.73 -0.82 0.40
N GLU A 241 21.99 0.17 -0.45
CA GLU A 241 22.64 -0.07 -1.74
C GLU A 241 24.02 -0.68 -1.53
N SER A 242 24.36 -1.61 -2.39
CA SER A 242 25.63 -2.33 -2.35
C SER A 242 26.74 -1.45 -2.94
N VAL A 243 27.87 -1.39 -2.25
CA VAL A 243 29.02 -0.59 -2.68
C VAL A 243 29.68 -1.28 -3.87
N ASN A 244 29.89 -0.54 -4.97
CA ASN A 244 30.50 -1.04 -6.22
C ASN A 244 29.73 -2.19 -6.88
N ALA A 245 28.41 -2.24 -6.73
CA ALA A 245 27.59 -3.22 -7.43
C ALA A 245 27.50 -2.86 -8.94
N GLU A 246 27.93 -3.80 -9.77
CA GLU A 246 27.93 -3.68 -11.23
C GLU A 246 27.28 -4.92 -11.83
N ALA A 247 26.34 -4.71 -12.76
CA ALA A 247 25.68 -5.80 -13.44
C ALA A 247 26.54 -6.33 -14.59
N SER A 248 26.62 -7.65 -14.71
CA SER A 248 27.28 -8.38 -15.79
C SER A 248 26.25 -9.05 -16.71
N ILE A 249 26.66 -9.37 -17.94
CA ILE A 249 25.83 -10.19 -18.84
C ILE A 249 25.64 -11.58 -18.20
N GLY A 250 24.39 -12.04 -18.17
CA GLY A 250 23.96 -13.28 -17.52
C GLY A 250 23.42 -13.10 -16.10
N ASP A 251 23.67 -11.96 -15.46
CA ASP A 251 23.03 -11.62 -14.20
C ASP A 251 21.53 -11.36 -14.39
N TRP A 252 20.80 -11.23 -13.30
CA TRP A 252 19.37 -10.98 -13.28
C TRP A 252 19.07 -9.66 -12.59
N VAL A 253 18.29 -8.80 -13.24
CA VAL A 253 17.83 -7.55 -12.65
C VAL A 253 16.34 -7.60 -12.40
N THR A 254 15.95 -7.24 -11.17
CA THR A 254 14.57 -7.28 -10.70
C THR A 254 14.13 -5.89 -10.22
N LEU A 255 13.01 -5.40 -10.77
CA LEU A 255 12.35 -4.19 -10.31
C LEU A 255 11.38 -4.51 -9.17
N VAL A 256 11.82 -4.21 -7.95
CA VAL A 256 11.13 -4.55 -6.71
C VAL A 256 10.09 -3.48 -6.36
N ASP A 257 9.02 -3.87 -5.66
CA ASP A 257 8.00 -2.94 -5.16
C ASP A 257 8.60 -2.02 -4.07
N PRO A 258 8.50 -0.69 -4.19
CA PRO A 258 9.06 0.22 -3.19
C PRO A 258 8.40 0.08 -1.81
N ALA A 259 7.21 -0.49 -1.70
CA ALA A 259 6.61 -0.79 -0.41
C ALA A 259 7.39 -1.88 0.36
N LEU A 260 8.10 -2.76 -0.36
CA LEU A 260 8.97 -3.76 0.28
C LEU A 260 10.08 -3.07 1.06
N LEU A 261 10.83 -2.19 0.40
CA LEU A 261 11.92 -1.46 1.05
C LEU A 261 11.40 -0.46 2.09
N GLY A 262 10.30 0.23 1.79
CA GLY A 262 9.66 1.16 2.73
C GLY A 262 9.15 0.50 4.01
N SER A 263 8.82 -0.79 3.96
CA SER A 263 8.44 -1.59 5.14
C SER A 263 9.65 -2.15 5.91
N GLY A 264 10.82 -2.24 5.28
CA GLY A 264 12.00 -2.90 5.85
C GLY A 264 11.94 -4.43 5.81
N LEU A 265 11.03 -5.03 5.05
CA LEU A 265 10.87 -6.49 4.93
C LEU A 265 11.64 -7.08 3.73
N ALA A 266 12.66 -6.38 3.24
CA ALA A 266 13.42 -6.83 2.08
C ALA A 266 14.14 -8.16 2.35
N SER A 267 14.80 -8.29 3.49
CA SER A 267 15.47 -9.54 3.90
C SER A 267 14.50 -10.70 4.05
N GLU A 268 13.37 -10.47 4.72
CA GLU A 268 12.30 -11.47 4.89
C GLU A 268 11.74 -11.95 3.54
N TRP A 269 11.66 -11.06 2.53
CA TRP A 269 11.21 -11.43 1.19
C TRP A 269 12.26 -12.21 0.40
N LEU A 270 13.56 -11.89 0.58
CA LEU A 270 14.64 -12.59 -0.13
C LEU A 270 14.64 -14.09 0.18
N ASP A 271 14.30 -14.49 1.41
CA ASP A 271 14.17 -15.90 1.80
C ASP A 271 13.14 -16.68 0.96
N PHE A 272 12.17 -15.98 0.34
CA PHE A 272 11.22 -16.57 -0.60
C PHE A 272 11.58 -16.34 -2.07
N ALA A 273 12.30 -15.26 -2.36
CA ALA A 273 12.49 -14.76 -3.72
C ALA A 273 13.75 -15.26 -4.41
N ILE A 274 14.77 -15.66 -3.65
CA ILE A 274 16.06 -16.12 -4.19
C ILE A 274 16.44 -17.49 -3.64
N SER A 275 17.28 -18.23 -4.38
CA SER A 275 17.88 -19.47 -3.86
C SER A 275 18.85 -19.13 -2.73
N SER A 276 19.01 -20.03 -1.75
CA SER A 276 20.03 -19.91 -0.72
C SER A 276 21.47 -19.93 -1.26
N GLU A 277 21.65 -20.39 -2.50
CA GLU A 277 22.93 -20.38 -3.23
C GLU A 277 23.13 -19.12 -4.07
N SER A 278 22.12 -18.26 -4.18
CA SER A 278 22.17 -17.04 -5.01
C SER A 278 22.85 -15.91 -4.27
N GLU A 279 23.76 -15.22 -4.97
CA GLU A 279 24.25 -13.93 -4.52
C GLU A 279 23.27 -12.81 -4.92
N CYS A 280 23.11 -11.81 -4.05
CA CYS A 280 22.23 -10.67 -4.32
C CYS A 280 22.88 -9.34 -3.92
N GLN A 281 22.61 -8.30 -4.71
CA GLN A 281 23.10 -6.95 -4.48
C GLN A 281 22.00 -5.94 -4.78
N TRP A 282 21.85 -4.92 -3.93
CA TRP A 282 20.92 -3.83 -4.17
C TRP A 282 21.61 -2.74 -5.00
N LEU A 283 21.16 -2.55 -6.24
CA LEU A 283 21.66 -1.48 -7.12
C LEU A 283 20.99 -0.14 -6.81
N ARG A 284 19.73 -0.18 -6.37
CA ARG A 284 18.95 1.01 -6.02
C ARG A 284 17.92 0.68 -4.96
N CYS A 285 17.90 1.44 -3.86
CA CYS A 285 16.94 1.25 -2.77
C CYS A 285 15.88 2.36 -2.70
N GLU A 286 16.13 3.51 -3.31
CA GLU A 286 15.24 4.66 -3.20
C GLU A 286 14.31 4.86 -4.42
N GLY A 287 13.30 5.70 -4.23
CA GLY A 287 12.38 6.10 -5.30
C GLY A 287 11.30 5.07 -5.62
N ARG A 288 10.83 5.07 -6.87
CA ARG A 288 9.69 4.25 -7.33
C ARG A 288 10.08 2.91 -7.95
N ARG A 289 11.38 2.72 -8.20
CA ARG A 289 11.92 1.58 -8.96
C ARG A 289 13.18 1.02 -8.30
N PRO A 290 13.12 0.52 -7.06
CA PRO A 290 14.23 -0.22 -6.49
C PRO A 290 14.69 -1.36 -7.42
N LEU A 291 16.00 -1.61 -7.44
CA LEU A 291 16.66 -2.57 -8.31
C LEU A 291 17.46 -3.55 -7.47
N LEU A 292 17.14 -4.83 -7.64
CA LEU A 292 17.92 -5.95 -7.11
C LEU A 292 18.66 -6.63 -8.27
N LEU A 293 19.94 -6.90 -8.07
CA LEU A 293 20.78 -7.74 -8.91
C LEU A 293 20.93 -9.11 -8.25
N THR A 294 20.79 -10.19 -9.03
CA THR A 294 21.08 -11.56 -8.61
C THR A 294 21.84 -12.31 -9.69
N ASP A 295 22.55 -13.36 -9.32
CA ASP A 295 23.25 -14.27 -10.25
C ASP A 295 22.33 -15.35 -10.85
N MET A 296 21.14 -15.53 -10.28
CA MET A 296 20.13 -16.52 -10.69
C MET A 296 18.74 -15.89 -10.82
N PRO A 297 17.81 -16.53 -11.58
CA PRO A 297 16.42 -16.08 -11.66
C PRO A 297 15.71 -16.11 -10.31
N MET A 298 14.69 -15.26 -10.19
CA MET A 298 13.78 -15.27 -9.05
C MET A 298 13.08 -16.63 -8.90
N GLN A 299 12.90 -17.07 -7.66
CA GLN A 299 12.14 -18.27 -7.35
C GLN A 299 10.66 -18.11 -7.69
N GLU A 300 10.04 -19.19 -8.14
CA GLU A 300 8.60 -19.24 -8.35
C GLU A 300 7.88 -19.34 -7.00
N GLY A 301 7.01 -18.38 -6.70
CA GLY A 301 6.21 -18.40 -5.48
C GLY A 301 5.27 -17.23 -5.39
N GLU A 302 4.13 -17.41 -4.74
CA GLU A 302 3.13 -16.34 -4.60
C GLU A 302 3.70 -15.12 -3.86
N VAL A 303 4.46 -15.33 -2.79
CA VAL A 303 5.09 -14.26 -2.00
C VAL A 303 6.21 -13.60 -2.80
N ALA A 304 7.07 -14.38 -3.46
CA ALA A 304 8.13 -13.86 -4.33
C ALA A 304 7.53 -12.95 -5.41
N ALA A 305 6.58 -13.47 -6.20
CA ALA A 305 5.93 -12.77 -7.30
C ALA A 305 5.06 -11.57 -6.88
N ALA A 306 4.63 -11.50 -5.63
CA ALA A 306 3.77 -10.41 -5.16
C ALA A 306 4.49 -9.05 -5.05
N PHE A 307 5.80 -9.06 -4.82
CA PHE A 307 6.57 -7.86 -4.43
C PHE A 307 7.66 -7.45 -5.41
N TYR A 308 7.65 -7.97 -6.63
CA TYR A 308 8.35 -7.36 -7.77
C TYR A 308 7.39 -7.12 -8.94
N SER A 309 7.80 -6.27 -9.88
CA SER A 309 7.00 -5.90 -11.06
C SER A 309 7.47 -6.57 -12.33
N ILE A 310 8.79 -6.78 -12.46
CA ILE A 310 9.43 -7.43 -13.59
C ILE A 310 10.84 -7.89 -13.17
N SER A 311 11.29 -9.01 -13.73
CA SER A 311 12.63 -9.57 -13.56
C SER A 311 13.11 -10.10 -14.92
N GLY A 312 14.40 -10.04 -15.19
CA GLY A 312 14.97 -10.55 -16.43
C GLY A 312 16.48 -10.64 -16.42
N GLU A 313 17.01 -11.47 -17.31
CA GLU A 313 18.43 -11.72 -17.52
C GLU A 313 19.06 -10.56 -18.29
N VAL A 314 20.21 -10.07 -17.84
CA VAL A 314 21.00 -9.03 -18.50
C VAL A 314 21.61 -9.61 -19.78
N VAL A 315 21.20 -9.06 -20.93
CA VAL A 315 21.67 -9.49 -22.25
C VAL A 315 22.54 -8.46 -22.94
N CYS A 316 22.47 -7.18 -22.54
CA CYS A 316 23.31 -6.12 -23.08
C CYS A 316 23.48 -4.99 -22.06
N LEU A 317 24.66 -4.38 -22.06
CA LEU A 317 24.97 -3.15 -21.31
C LEU A 317 25.08 -2.01 -22.32
N ALA A 318 24.03 -1.20 -22.40
CA ALA A 318 23.92 -0.08 -23.32
C ALA A 318 24.44 1.21 -22.68
N SER A 319 25.06 2.09 -23.46
CA SER A 319 25.46 3.43 -23.01
C SER A 319 24.68 4.46 -23.80
N THR A 320 23.68 5.07 -23.18
CA THR A 320 22.77 5.99 -23.88
C THR A 320 22.45 7.19 -23.00
N GLY A 321 22.59 8.40 -23.55
CA GLY A 321 22.14 9.62 -22.90
C GLY A 321 20.70 9.97 -23.29
N TRP A 322 19.90 10.46 -22.34
CA TRP A 322 18.53 10.90 -22.58
C TRP A 322 18.39 12.41 -22.85
N ASP A 323 19.49 13.14 -23.01
CA ASP A 323 19.44 14.58 -23.32
C ASP A 323 19.13 14.79 -24.80
N VAL A 324 17.84 14.65 -25.12
CA VAL A 324 17.32 14.66 -26.48
C VAL A 324 16.45 15.89 -26.69
N ALA A 325 16.97 16.88 -27.42
CA ALA A 325 16.35 18.20 -27.57
C ALA A 325 15.30 18.29 -28.69
N ASP A 326 15.35 17.39 -29.68
CA ASP A 326 14.46 17.41 -30.85
C ASP A 326 13.98 16.02 -31.29
N GLN A 327 13.06 16.00 -32.25
CA GLN A 327 12.42 14.78 -32.74
C GLN A 327 13.38 13.85 -33.51
N ASP A 328 14.37 14.40 -34.21
CA ASP A 328 15.31 13.62 -35.01
C ASP A 328 16.29 12.87 -34.09
N ALA A 329 16.74 13.53 -33.02
CA ALA A 329 17.56 12.90 -31.99
C ALA A 329 16.80 11.79 -31.23
N ILE A 330 15.47 11.93 -31.03
CA ILE A 330 14.63 10.86 -30.46
C ILE A 330 14.65 9.64 -31.38
N VAL A 331 14.45 9.85 -32.68
CA VAL A 331 14.41 8.76 -33.66
C VAL A 331 15.76 8.06 -33.77
N ALA A 332 16.87 8.82 -33.82
CA ALA A 332 18.21 8.25 -33.90
C ALA A 332 18.55 7.41 -32.65
N THR A 333 18.25 7.93 -31.46
CA THR A 333 18.47 7.22 -30.19
C THR A 333 17.62 5.94 -30.12
N ALA A 334 16.35 6.04 -30.49
CA ALA A 334 15.44 4.91 -30.52
C ALA A 334 15.88 3.82 -31.51
N GLN A 335 16.47 4.22 -32.64
CA GLN A 335 16.98 3.29 -33.64
C GLN A 335 18.20 2.51 -33.10
N GLY A 336 19.17 3.19 -32.50
CA GLY A 336 20.34 2.53 -31.90
C GLY A 336 19.95 1.53 -30.81
N LEU A 337 19.04 1.92 -29.90
CA LEU A 337 18.52 1.01 -28.88
C LEU A 337 17.76 -0.19 -29.46
N ALA A 338 17.04 0.01 -30.58
CA ALA A 338 16.33 -1.08 -31.23
C ALA A 338 17.28 -2.07 -31.91
N GLU A 339 18.34 -1.57 -32.54
CA GLU A 339 19.40 -2.40 -33.11
C GLU A 339 20.09 -3.24 -32.03
N GLU A 340 20.53 -2.62 -30.92
CA GLU A 340 21.11 -3.34 -29.78
C GLU A 340 20.17 -4.39 -29.20
N ALA A 341 18.87 -4.08 -29.11
CA ALA A 341 17.88 -5.01 -28.59
C ALA A 341 17.63 -6.22 -29.49
N ILE A 342 17.61 -6.00 -30.81
CA ILE A 342 17.43 -7.10 -31.78
C ILE A 342 18.68 -7.97 -31.85
N ASP A 343 19.87 -7.36 -31.80
CA ASP A 343 21.13 -8.09 -31.72
C ASP A 343 21.20 -8.95 -30.44
N ALA A 344 20.59 -8.48 -29.35
CA ALA A 344 20.42 -9.23 -28.10
C ALA A 344 19.26 -10.27 -28.15
N GLY A 345 18.60 -10.42 -29.30
CA GLY A 345 17.52 -11.39 -29.52
C GLY A 345 16.18 -10.99 -28.91
N LEU A 346 15.91 -9.69 -28.75
CA LEU A 346 14.62 -9.18 -28.29
C LEU A 346 13.72 -8.75 -29.46
N THR A 347 12.42 -8.98 -29.29
CA THR A 347 11.38 -8.63 -30.25
C THR A 347 10.59 -7.39 -29.82
N SER A 348 10.65 -7.04 -28.54
CA SER A 348 10.08 -5.81 -27.99
C SER A 348 10.88 -5.30 -26.79
N LEU A 349 10.85 -4.00 -26.57
CA LEU A 349 11.61 -3.33 -25.51
C LEU A 349 10.75 -2.31 -24.77
N HIS A 350 10.64 -2.44 -23.45
CA HIS A 350 9.94 -1.49 -22.60
C HIS A 350 10.89 -0.63 -21.75
N LEU A 351 10.73 0.69 -21.81
CA LEU A 351 11.52 1.62 -21.00
C LEU A 351 11.04 1.64 -19.55
N ARG A 352 11.96 1.34 -18.62
CA ARG A 352 11.75 1.42 -17.16
C ARG A 352 12.70 2.42 -16.48
N CYS A 353 13.26 3.35 -17.26
CA CYS A 353 14.15 4.40 -16.81
C CYS A 353 13.40 5.61 -16.20
N SER A 354 14.10 6.42 -15.43
CA SER A 354 13.72 7.74 -14.98
C SER A 354 13.85 8.71 -16.14
N MET A 355 12.72 9.22 -16.60
CA MET A 355 12.66 10.06 -17.79
C MET A 355 11.60 11.14 -17.58
N ASN A 356 11.77 12.28 -18.25
CA ASN A 356 10.73 13.30 -18.35
C ASN A 356 9.40 12.66 -18.80
N PRO A 357 8.29 12.83 -18.05
CA PRO A 357 6.98 12.27 -18.39
C PRO A 357 6.47 12.63 -19.79
N GLU A 358 6.89 13.75 -20.36
CA GLU A 358 6.52 14.16 -21.72
C GLU A 358 7.37 13.48 -22.81
N LEU A 359 8.61 13.10 -22.48
CA LEU A 359 9.55 12.44 -23.38
C LEU A 359 9.27 10.94 -23.47
N GLN A 360 8.92 10.30 -22.33
CA GLN A 360 8.79 8.86 -22.23
C GLN A 360 7.82 8.25 -23.27
N PRO A 361 6.61 8.79 -23.51
CA PRO A 361 5.71 8.22 -24.51
C PRO A 361 6.25 8.36 -25.94
N LYS A 362 6.97 9.45 -26.23
CA LYS A 362 7.56 9.72 -27.55
C LYS A 362 8.70 8.75 -27.84
N MET A 363 9.60 8.57 -26.87
CA MET A 363 10.73 7.65 -26.98
C MET A 363 10.25 6.20 -27.07
N GLN A 364 9.34 5.76 -26.20
CA GLN A 364 8.76 4.41 -26.27
C GLN A 364 8.12 4.15 -27.64
N SER A 365 7.33 5.10 -28.14
CA SER A 365 6.68 4.97 -29.46
C SER A 365 7.69 4.92 -30.62
N ALA A 366 8.81 5.63 -30.51
CA ALA A 366 9.87 5.60 -31.51
C ALA A 366 10.60 4.25 -31.51
N ILE A 367 10.93 3.71 -30.34
CA ILE A 367 11.54 2.37 -30.18
C ILE A 367 10.60 1.31 -30.74
N ASP A 368 9.31 1.34 -30.39
CA ASP A 368 8.32 0.37 -30.88
C ASP A 368 8.21 0.37 -32.42
N ARG A 369 8.39 1.53 -33.07
CA ARG A 369 8.41 1.64 -34.54
C ARG A 369 9.71 1.10 -35.13
N ALA A 370 10.85 1.42 -34.52
CA ALA A 370 12.16 0.95 -34.96
C ALA A 370 12.27 -0.58 -34.85
N MET A 371 11.90 -1.15 -33.70
CA MET A 371 11.85 -2.60 -33.46
C MET A 371 10.98 -3.30 -34.51
N ARG A 372 9.75 -2.81 -34.76
CA ARG A 372 8.85 -3.39 -35.77
C ARG A 372 9.41 -3.36 -37.19
N ARG A 373 10.21 -2.36 -37.53
CA ARG A 373 10.81 -2.24 -38.86
C ARG A 373 11.98 -3.22 -39.05
N LEU A 374 12.74 -3.45 -37.99
CA LEU A 374 13.92 -4.32 -38.00
C LEU A 374 13.53 -5.79 -37.81
N ASN A 375 12.46 -6.07 -37.07
CA ASN A 375 12.06 -7.42 -36.67
C ASN A 375 11.02 -8.05 -37.63
N ILE A 376 11.38 -8.21 -38.90
CA ILE A 376 10.47 -8.64 -39.98
C ILE A 376 10.21 -10.16 -39.96
N GLU A 377 11.05 -10.95 -39.29
CA GLU A 377 11.10 -12.42 -39.47
C GLU A 377 10.89 -13.26 -38.19
N SER A 378 10.77 -12.68 -37.00
CA SER A 378 10.60 -13.45 -35.75
C SER A 378 9.16 -13.42 -35.22
N ASP A 379 8.48 -14.56 -35.21
CA ASP A 379 7.18 -14.75 -34.54
C ASP A 379 7.35 -15.21 -33.07
N ASP A 380 8.56 -15.58 -32.63
CA ASP A 380 8.82 -16.05 -31.26
C ASP A 380 9.19 -14.89 -30.33
N GLY A 381 8.28 -14.55 -29.42
CA GLY A 381 8.22 -13.27 -28.73
C GLY A 381 9.14 -13.13 -27.53
N SER A 382 10.45 -12.99 -27.73
CA SER A 382 11.39 -12.62 -26.66
C SER A 382 11.19 -11.15 -26.26
N ARG A 383 10.68 -10.88 -25.06
CA ARG A 383 10.39 -9.50 -24.58
C ARG A 383 11.51 -9.01 -23.68
N GLY A 384 11.80 -7.71 -23.71
CA GLY A 384 12.77 -7.13 -22.81
C GLY A 384 12.35 -5.80 -22.21
N PHE A 385 13.15 -5.35 -21.25
CA PHE A 385 13.01 -4.05 -20.62
C PHE A 385 14.38 -3.39 -20.40
N LEU A 386 14.38 -2.06 -20.42
CA LEU A 386 15.57 -1.24 -20.18
C LEU A 386 15.45 -0.58 -18.81
N VAL A 387 16.46 -0.71 -17.97
CA VAL A 387 16.61 0.06 -16.73
C VAL A 387 17.88 0.90 -16.78
N GLU A 388 17.92 1.96 -16.00
CA GLU A 388 19.15 2.71 -15.74
C GLU A 388 19.75 2.21 -14.42
N THR A 389 21.06 2.30 -14.28
CA THR A 389 21.75 2.14 -13.00
C THR A 389 22.37 3.47 -12.58
N ASP A 390 22.35 3.74 -11.27
CA ASP A 390 22.99 4.91 -10.70
C ASP A 390 24.49 4.66 -10.42
N SER A 391 24.95 3.40 -10.52
CA SER A 391 26.34 3.02 -10.25
C SER A 391 27.33 3.48 -11.33
N VAL A 392 26.88 3.55 -12.59
CA VAL A 392 27.69 4.01 -13.72
C VAL A 392 26.90 5.03 -14.54
N ALA A 393 27.46 6.23 -14.69
CA ALA A 393 26.80 7.31 -15.42
C ALA A 393 26.44 6.88 -16.85
N LEU A 394 25.17 7.09 -17.24
CA LEU A 394 24.62 6.79 -18.56
C LEU A 394 24.56 5.30 -18.93
N GLN A 395 24.87 4.40 -18.00
CA GLN A 395 24.75 2.96 -18.24
C GLN A 395 23.29 2.53 -18.11
N HIS A 396 22.83 1.83 -19.12
CA HIS A 396 21.55 1.19 -19.20
C HIS A 396 21.73 -0.32 -19.31
N ILE A 397 20.84 -1.04 -18.65
CA ILE A 397 20.88 -2.50 -18.60
C ILE A 397 19.68 -3.00 -19.38
N LEU A 398 19.96 -3.74 -20.44
CA LEU A 398 18.97 -4.38 -21.28
C LEU A 398 18.72 -5.79 -20.77
N CYS A 399 17.49 -6.05 -20.36
CA CYS A 399 17.11 -7.30 -19.71
C CYS A 399 16.09 -8.05 -20.56
N ARG A 400 16.28 -9.36 -20.74
CA ARG A 400 15.34 -10.29 -21.38
C ARG A 400 14.44 -10.90 -20.32
N ILE A 401 13.13 -10.83 -20.54
CA ILE A 401 12.12 -11.47 -19.70
C ILE A 401 11.99 -12.94 -20.15
N PRO A 402 12.08 -13.91 -19.24
CA PRO A 402 11.88 -15.32 -19.57
C PRO A 402 10.45 -15.65 -20.03
#